data_AF-A0ABD5S589-F1
#
_entry.id   AF-A0ABD5S589-F1
#
_cell.length_a   1.000
_cell.length_b   1.000
_cell.length_c   1.000
_cell.angle_alpha   90.00
_cell.angle_beta   90.00
_cell.angle_gamma   90.00
#
_symmetry.space_group_name_H-M   'P 1'
#
loop_
_entity.id
_entity.type
_entity.pdbx_description
1 polymer ?
#
loop_
_entity_poly.entity_id
_entity_poly.type
_entity_poly.pdbx_seq_one_letter_code
_entity_poly.pdbx_strand_id
1 'polypeptide(L)'
;LVRGGFDAGTYHLEARPGSVRVDDVDGNPTLKLAVDVPGIPYSDIRTYELGGREGETVRLRFRPVDVSPEYVTDDRYDATVSLWLRSGDEYVQLSQETVSVGVRR
;
A
#
# COMPACT_ATOMS: atom_id res chain seq x y z
N LEU A 1 -22.27 17.14 29.35
CA LEU A 1 -22.39 17.48 27.91
C LEU A 1 -21.02 17.31 27.28
N VAL A 2 -20.73 16.14 26.74
CA VAL A 2 -19.49 15.90 25.96
C VAL A 2 -19.72 16.53 24.59
N ARG A 3 -19.07 17.67 24.32
CA ARG A 3 -19.02 18.24 22.96
C ARG A 3 -18.03 17.40 22.15
N GLY A 4 -18.52 16.36 21.48
CA GLY A 4 -17.77 15.67 20.43
C GLY A 4 -17.70 16.58 19.21
N GLY A 5 -16.61 17.33 19.08
CA GLY A 5 -16.28 17.98 17.83
C GLY A 5 -15.84 16.91 16.85
N PHE A 6 -16.68 16.58 15.88
CA PHE A 6 -16.28 15.82 14.70
C PHE A 6 -15.42 16.75 13.83
N ASP A 7 -14.17 16.96 14.24
CA ASP A 7 -13.17 17.58 13.39
C ASP A 7 -12.72 16.51 12.40
N ALA A 8 -13.51 16.30 11.34
CA ALA A 8 -13.22 15.34 10.28
C ALA A 8 -12.03 15.83 9.45
N GLY A 9 -10.83 15.82 10.06
CA GLY A 9 -9.58 15.93 9.33
C GLY A 9 -9.38 14.65 8.55
N THR A 10 -9.53 14.70 7.23
CA THR A 10 -9.12 13.62 6.35
C THR A 10 -7.61 13.57 6.36
N TYR A 11 -7.04 12.45 6.79
CA TYR A 11 -5.61 12.27 6.82
C TYR A 11 -5.13 11.41 5.66
N HIS A 12 -4.26 11.94 4.82
CA HIS A 12 -3.71 11.21 3.67
C HIS A 12 -2.41 10.48 4.03
N LEU A 13 -2.39 9.16 3.86
CA LEU A 13 -1.16 8.36 3.94
C LEU A 13 -0.38 8.46 2.62
N GLU A 14 0.78 9.12 2.66
CA GLU A 14 1.71 9.19 1.55
C GLU A 14 2.84 8.16 1.74
N ALA A 15 2.82 7.09 0.94
CA ALA A 15 3.96 6.20 0.75
C ALA A 15 4.62 6.48 -0.60
N ARG A 16 5.96 6.37 -0.68
CA ARG A 16 6.68 6.61 -1.94
C ARG A 16 6.20 5.62 -3.01
N PRO A 17 5.87 6.08 -4.23
CA PRO A 17 5.49 5.17 -5.30
C PRO A 17 6.67 4.26 -5.67
N GLY A 18 6.41 2.95 -5.73
CA GLY A 18 7.35 1.96 -6.23
C GLY A 18 7.19 1.75 -7.74
N SER A 19 8.16 1.10 -8.36
CA SER A 19 8.03 0.64 -9.75
C SER A 19 8.66 -0.73 -9.91
N VAL A 20 8.00 -1.59 -10.68
CA VAL A 20 8.52 -2.91 -11.04
C VAL A 20 8.69 -2.96 -12.55
N ARG A 21 9.86 -3.37 -13.00
CA ARG A 21 10.09 -3.72 -14.40
C ARG A 21 9.63 -5.16 -14.59
N VAL A 22 8.82 -5.36 -15.61
CA VAL A 22 8.23 -6.66 -15.92
C VAL A 22 9.06 -7.29 -17.03
N ASP A 23 9.79 -8.35 -16.67
CA ASP A 23 10.58 -9.16 -17.60
C ASP A 23 10.14 -10.62 -17.45
N ASP A 24 10.14 -11.37 -18.56
CA ASP A 24 9.87 -12.82 -18.62
C ASP A 24 8.50 -13.23 -18.01
N VAL A 25 7.40 -12.77 -18.64
CA VAL A 25 6.04 -13.07 -18.20
C VAL A 25 5.49 -14.29 -18.93
N ASP A 26 5.38 -15.41 -18.21
CA ASP A 26 4.60 -16.56 -18.68
C ASP A 26 3.20 -16.60 -18.03
N GLY A 27 2.19 -16.91 -18.83
CA GLY A 27 0.79 -16.97 -18.40
C GLY A 27 0.20 -15.62 -17.97
N ASN A 28 -0.53 -15.60 -16.84
CA ASN A 28 -1.16 -14.39 -16.29
C ASN A 28 -0.78 -14.16 -14.82
N PRO A 29 0.49 -13.85 -14.52
CA PRO A 29 0.92 -13.63 -13.17
C PRO A 29 0.35 -12.31 -12.65
N THR A 30 0.21 -12.25 -11.34
CA THR A 30 -0.39 -11.10 -10.66
C THR A 30 0.52 -10.62 -9.54
N LEU A 31 0.76 -9.32 -9.52
CA LEU A 31 1.55 -8.67 -8.49
C LEU A 31 0.63 -8.12 -7.41
N LYS A 32 0.84 -8.53 -6.17
CA LYS A 32 0.10 -8.05 -5.00
C LYS A 32 1.00 -7.16 -4.15
N LEU A 33 0.60 -5.90 -3.99
CA LEU A 33 1.21 -4.92 -3.13
C LEU A 33 0.35 -4.78 -1.87
N ALA A 34 0.89 -5.14 -0.71
CA ALA A 34 0.22 -4.98 0.58
C ALA A 34 0.91 -3.88 1.38
N VAL A 35 0.12 -3.09 2.10
CA VAL A 35 0.61 -2.16 3.14
C VAL A 35 -0.13 -2.44 4.43
N ASP A 36 0.60 -2.43 5.53
CA ASP A 36 0.10 -2.54 6.89
C ASP A 36 0.74 -1.45 7.74
N VAL A 37 -0.05 -0.69 8.49
CA VAL A 37 0.45 0.42 9.32
C VAL A 37 0.05 0.16 10.77
N PRO A 38 0.78 -0.65 11.55
CA PRO A 38 0.29 -1.14 12.86
C PRO A 38 -0.14 -0.07 13.86
N GLY A 39 0.42 1.14 13.76
CA GLY A 39 0.05 2.28 14.63
C GLY A 39 -1.31 2.92 14.31
N ILE A 40 -1.93 2.55 13.20
CA ILE A 40 -3.26 3.00 12.76
C ILE A 40 -4.04 1.75 12.32
N PRO A 41 -5.36 1.60 12.51
CA PRO A 41 -6.12 0.47 11.95
C PRO A 41 -6.25 0.59 10.42
N TYR A 42 -5.14 0.51 9.69
CA TYR A 42 -5.06 0.61 8.25
C TYR A 42 -4.19 -0.47 7.63
N SER A 43 -4.80 -1.18 6.69
CA SER A 43 -4.14 -2.08 5.75
C SER A 43 -4.80 -1.94 4.38
N ASP A 44 -4.03 -1.92 3.30
CA ASP A 44 -4.56 -1.95 1.92
C ASP A 44 -3.82 -3.00 1.09
N ILE A 45 -4.53 -3.57 0.14
CA ILE A 45 -4.01 -4.56 -0.81
C ILE A 45 -4.38 -4.10 -2.21
N ARG A 46 -3.36 -3.98 -3.06
CA ARG A 46 -3.49 -3.69 -4.48
C ARG A 46 -2.98 -4.86 -5.29
N THR A 47 -3.69 -5.12 -6.38
CA THR A 47 -3.42 -6.23 -7.26
C THR A 47 -3.21 -5.67 -8.67
N TYR A 48 -2.12 -6.06 -9.32
CA TYR A 48 -1.76 -5.65 -10.67
C TYR A 48 -1.57 -6.89 -11.54
N GLU A 49 -2.37 -7.01 -12.58
CA GLU A 49 -2.16 -8.04 -13.61
C GLU A 49 -0.91 -7.70 -14.41
N LEU A 50 -0.05 -8.69 -14.63
CA LEU A 50 1.19 -8.55 -15.40
C LEU A 50 1.08 -9.22 -16.77
N GLY A 51 0.05 -10.03 -17.02
CA GLY A 51 -0.18 -10.66 -18.31
C GLY A 51 -0.18 -9.65 -19.45
N GLY A 52 0.64 -9.91 -20.48
CA GLY A 52 0.77 -9.02 -21.64
C GLY A 52 1.49 -7.69 -21.39
N ARG A 53 2.11 -7.49 -20.22
CA ARG A 53 2.87 -6.27 -19.88
C ARG A 53 4.38 -6.45 -19.95
N GLU A 54 4.84 -7.42 -20.72
CA GLU A 54 6.27 -7.70 -20.87
C GLU A 54 7.02 -6.47 -21.42
N GLY A 55 8.16 -6.14 -20.80
CA GLY A 55 8.97 -4.97 -21.14
C GLY A 55 8.43 -3.66 -20.58
N GLU A 56 7.26 -3.65 -19.95
CA GLU A 56 6.68 -2.46 -19.32
C GLU A 56 7.24 -2.20 -17.91
N THR A 57 7.10 -0.95 -17.46
CA THR A 57 7.32 -0.58 -16.06
C THR A 57 5.99 -0.29 -15.41
N VAL A 58 5.58 -1.16 -14.49
CA VAL A 58 4.34 -1.00 -13.73
C VAL A 58 4.61 -0.11 -12.52
N ARG A 59 3.90 1.02 -12.44
CA ARG A 59 3.97 1.92 -11.28
C ARG A 59 3.07 1.42 -10.17
N LEU A 60 3.68 1.16 -9.02
CA LEU A 60 3.02 0.73 -7.80
C LEU A 60 2.64 1.97 -6.99
N ARG A 61 1.36 2.09 -6.68
CA ARG A 61 0.81 3.25 -5.98
C ARG A 61 -0.22 2.79 -4.97
N PHE A 62 -0.07 3.28 -3.75
CA PHE A 62 -1.13 3.24 -2.76
C PHE A 62 -2.15 4.34 -3.07
N ARG A 63 -3.42 4.06 -2.78
CA ARG A 63 -4.42 5.12 -2.81
C ARG A 63 -4.35 5.87 -1.48
N PRO A 64 -4.52 7.21 -1.49
CA PRO A 64 -4.84 7.92 -0.27
C PRO A 64 -6.07 7.26 0.37
N VAL A 65 -6.03 7.06 1.67
CA VAL A 65 -7.17 6.60 2.47
C VAL A 65 -7.56 7.71 3.42
N ASP A 66 -8.81 7.74 3.83
CA ASP A 66 -9.27 8.57 4.93
C ASP A 66 -9.07 7.80 6.25
N VAL A 67 -8.27 8.35 7.15
CA VAL A 67 -8.11 7.82 8.51
C VAL A 67 -8.87 8.71 9.49
N SER A 68 -9.64 8.10 10.41
CA SER A 68 -10.30 8.86 11.48
C SER A 68 -9.25 9.52 12.38
N PRO A 69 -9.39 10.82 12.70
CA PRO A 69 -8.48 11.55 13.58
C PRO A 69 -8.22 10.89 14.94
N GLU A 70 -9.17 10.11 15.44
CA GLU A 70 -9.04 9.41 16.73
C GLU A 70 -7.93 8.34 16.75
N TYR A 71 -7.54 7.84 15.56
CA TYR A 71 -6.46 6.88 15.41
C TYR A 71 -5.12 7.54 15.06
N VAL A 72 -5.11 8.86 14.87
CA VAL A 72 -3.90 9.61 14.54
C VAL A 72 -3.33 10.23 15.82
N THR A 73 -2.36 9.56 16.42
CA THR A 73 -1.61 10.03 17.60
C THR A 73 -0.32 10.78 17.26
N ASP A 74 0.25 10.49 16.09
CA ASP A 74 1.54 10.97 15.59
C ASP A 74 1.43 11.48 14.15
N ASP A 75 2.37 12.33 13.73
CA ASP A 75 2.44 12.85 12.35
C ASP A 75 3.10 11.84 11.38
N ARG A 76 3.68 10.75 11.90
CA ARG A 76 4.44 9.77 11.12
C ARG A 76 4.37 8.39 11.78
N TYR A 77 4.13 7.37 10.96
CA TYR A 77 4.09 5.97 11.38
C TYR A 77 5.00 5.13 10.52
N ASP A 78 5.42 3.99 11.06
CA ASP A 78 6.06 2.96 10.27
C ASP A 78 5.00 2.03 9.66
N ALA A 79 5.17 1.78 8.37
CA ALA A 79 4.35 0.90 7.57
C ALA A 79 5.20 -0.26 7.07
N THR A 80 4.65 -1.47 7.09
CA THR A 80 5.23 -2.61 6.38
C THR A 80 4.62 -2.68 4.99
N VAL A 81 5.46 -2.60 3.97
CA VAL A 81 5.07 -2.80 2.58
C VAL A 81 5.62 -4.13 2.11
N SER A 82 4.75 -5.00 1.61
CA SER A 82 5.13 -6.32 1.08
C SER A 82 4.69 -6.46 -0.36
N LEU A 83 5.59 -6.98 -1.20
CA LEU A 83 5.33 -7.27 -2.60
C LEU A 83 5.34 -8.78 -2.81
N TRP A 84 4.28 -9.29 -3.43
CA TRP A 84 4.10 -10.71 -3.69
C TRP A 84 3.80 -10.93 -5.17
N LEU A 85 4.45 -11.93 -5.76
CA LEU A 85 4.10 -12.43 -7.08
C LEU A 85 3.23 -13.67 -6.91
N ARG A 86 2.08 -13.67 -7.58
CA ARG A 86 1.25 -14.86 -7.75
C ARG A 86 1.42 -15.39 -9.16
N SER A 87 1.78 -16.67 -9.29
CA SER A 87 1.73 -17.40 -10.56
C SER A 87 0.99 -18.71 -10.34
N GLY A 88 -0.15 -18.87 -11.01
CA GLY A 88 -1.09 -19.96 -10.70
C GLY A 88 -1.58 -19.92 -9.25
N ASP A 89 -1.32 -20.99 -8.50
CA ASP A 89 -1.71 -21.13 -7.09
C ASP A 89 -0.57 -20.78 -6.10
N GLU A 90 0.62 -20.50 -6.62
CA GLU A 90 1.79 -20.18 -5.79
C GLU A 90 1.91 -18.68 -5.57
N TYR A 91 2.35 -18.33 -4.36
CA TYR A 91 2.73 -16.97 -3.97
C TYR A 91 4.18 -16.95 -3.55
N VAL A 92 4.95 -16.04 -4.13
CA VAL A 92 6.34 -15.78 -3.76
C VAL A 92 6.45 -14.34 -3.29
N GLN A 93 7.01 -14.13 -2.10
CA GLN A 93 7.33 -12.80 -1.61
C GLN A 93 8.56 -12.28 -2.36
N LEU A 94 8.40 -11.19 -3.11
CA LEU A 94 9.49 -10.56 -3.84
C LEU A 94 10.27 -9.60 -2.95
N SER A 95 9.57 -8.85 -2.10
CA SER A 95 10.19 -7.91 -1.17
C SER A 95 9.30 -7.63 0.03
N GLN A 96 9.92 -7.16 1.11
CA GLN A 96 9.24 -6.53 2.23
C GLN A 96 10.14 -5.48 2.84
N GLU A 97 9.58 -4.31 3.06
CA GLU A 97 10.32 -3.15 3.56
C GLU A 97 9.47 -2.39 4.57
N THR A 98 10.14 -1.85 5.58
CA THR A 98 9.53 -0.87 6.47
C THR A 98 9.75 0.52 5.88
N VAL A 99 8.66 1.22 5.63
CA VAL A 99 8.67 2.60 5.12
C VAL A 99 7.96 3.48 6.12
N SER A 100 8.43 4.71 6.32
CA SER A 100 7.63 5.64 7.10
C SER A 100 6.59 6.33 6.23
N VAL A 101 5.36 6.38 6.72
CA VAL A 101 4.24 7.10 6.13
C VAL A 101 3.96 8.35 6.94
N GLY A 102 3.90 9.49 6.25
CA GLY A 102 3.51 10.76 6.85
C GLY A 102 2.00 10.89 6.85
N VAL A 103 1.47 11.52 7.88
CA VAL A 103 0.07 11.90 7.98
C VAL A 103 -0.05 13.39 7.70
N ARG A 104 -0.90 13.75 6.73
CA ARG A 104 -1.18 15.15 6.38
C ARG A 104 -2.67 15.41 6.46
N ARG A 105 -3.02 16.52 7.12
CA ARG A 105 -4.38 17.07 7.20
C ARG A 105 -4.71 17.92 5.98
#